data_AF-A0A2A4J5T6-F1
#
_entry.id   AF-A0A2A4J5T6-F1
#
_cell.length_a   1.000
_cell.length_b   1.000
_cell.length_c   1.000
_cell.angle_alpha   90.00
_cell.angle_beta   90.00
_cell.angle_gamma   90.00
#
_symmetry.space_group_name_H-M   'P 1'
#
loop_
_entity.id
_entity.type
_entity.pdbx_description
1 polymer ?
#
loop_
_entity_poly.entity_id
_entity_poly.type
_entity_poly.pdbx_seq_one_letter_code
_entity_poly.pdbx_strand_id
1 'polypeptide(L)'
;MDAQPSTSKDGCLPPKRKRRSFVVSEKQMVLNAYNYVWNQNTAKSFEVPKKDECVKTVSEILGISTRSVYRILKEQKENVQLTNQKKSGPKLTFKDKIDDFDFSAIRRKVHQFFYEKDPKTIAK
;
A
#
# COMPACT_ATOMS: atom_id res chain seq x y z
N MET A 1 -22.76 -49.41 11.15
CA MET A 1 -21.53 -48.99 10.43
C MET A 1 -21.48 -47.48 10.55
N ASP A 2 -20.92 -46.97 11.65
CA ASP A 2 -20.90 -45.54 11.93
C ASP A 2 -19.64 -44.92 11.33
N ALA A 3 -19.83 -43.88 10.52
CA ALA A 3 -18.74 -43.17 9.87
C ALA A 3 -17.92 -42.38 10.90
N GLN A 4 -16.62 -42.66 10.99
CA GLN A 4 -15.70 -41.86 11.80
C GLN A 4 -15.56 -40.44 11.22
N PRO A 5 -15.57 -39.39 12.05
CA PRO A 5 -15.26 -38.04 11.61
C PRO A 5 -13.75 -37.92 11.36
N SER A 6 -13.40 -37.55 10.12
CA SER A 6 -12.03 -37.24 9.71
C SER A 6 -11.58 -35.93 10.35
N THR A 7 -10.60 -35.99 11.26
CA THR A 7 -9.95 -34.80 11.81
C THR A 7 -8.80 -34.36 10.89
N SER A 8 -9.14 -33.75 9.76
CA SER A 8 -8.17 -32.93 9.02
C SER A 8 -7.90 -31.68 9.85
N LYS A 9 -6.77 -31.65 10.57
CA LYS A 9 -6.26 -30.40 11.12
C LYS A 9 -5.75 -29.58 9.94
N ASP A 10 -6.58 -28.66 9.47
CA ASP A 10 -6.18 -27.62 8.52
C ASP A 10 -4.96 -26.90 9.10
N GLY A 11 -3.80 -27.14 8.47
CA GLY A 11 -2.54 -26.50 8.82
C GLY A 11 -2.68 -25.00 8.63
N CYS A 12 -2.77 -24.25 9.73
CA CYS A 12 -2.80 -22.79 9.68
C CYS A 12 -1.43 -22.30 9.17
N LEU A 13 -1.38 -21.88 7.90
CA LEU A 13 -0.18 -21.26 7.34
C LEU A 13 0.14 -19.97 8.11
N PRO A 14 1.42 -19.67 8.36
CA PRO A 14 1.80 -18.47 9.08
C PRO A 14 1.27 -17.23 8.36
N PRO A 15 0.81 -16.20 9.11
CA PRO A 15 0.29 -14.98 8.52
C PRO A 15 1.33 -14.35 7.60
N LYS A 16 0.93 -14.03 6.36
CA LYS A 16 1.80 -13.31 5.41
C LYS A 16 2.31 -12.02 6.05
N ARG A 17 3.63 -11.83 6.05
CA ARG A 17 4.26 -10.59 6.55
C ARG A 17 3.70 -9.39 5.79
N LYS A 18 3.12 -8.44 6.53
CA LYS A 18 2.62 -7.19 5.95
C LYS A 18 3.79 -6.40 5.35
N ARG A 19 3.66 -6.02 4.08
CA ARG A 19 4.62 -5.14 3.41
C ARG A 19 4.60 -3.78 4.11
N ARG A 20 5.73 -3.35 4.64
CA ARG A 20 5.91 -2.02 5.24
C ARG A 20 6.37 -1.03 4.18
N SER A 21 5.90 0.21 4.29
CA SER A 21 6.42 1.32 3.50
C SER A 21 7.75 1.79 4.07
N PHE A 22 8.63 2.32 3.21
CA PHE A 22 9.88 2.91 3.67
C PHE A 22 9.62 4.22 4.42
N VAL A 23 10.29 4.37 5.56
CA VAL A 23 10.35 5.60 6.35
C VAL A 23 11.37 6.56 5.71
N VAL A 24 11.20 7.87 5.91
CA VAL A 24 12.13 8.90 5.39
C VAL A 24 13.60 8.59 5.66
N SER A 25 13.95 8.14 6.86
CA SER A 25 15.34 7.77 7.22
C SER A 25 15.88 6.62 6.37
N GLU A 26 15.07 5.58 6.13
CA GLU A 26 15.43 4.45 5.27
C GLU A 26 15.61 4.90 3.82
N LYS A 27 14.75 5.80 3.33
CA LYS A 27 14.89 6.39 1.99
C LYS A 27 16.18 7.20 1.87
N GLN A 28 16.51 7.97 2.90
CA GLN A 28 17.75 8.76 2.94
C GLN A 28 18.99 7.86 2.93
N MET A 29 18.95 6.74 3.66
CA MET A 29 20.02 5.75 3.64
C MET A 29 20.25 5.18 2.22
N VAL A 30 19.17 4.90 1.47
CA VAL A 30 19.26 4.47 0.07
C VAL A 30 19.90 5.53 -0.82
N LEU A 31 19.53 6.81 -0.64
CA LEU A 31 20.16 7.91 -1.38
C LEU A 31 21.65 8.04 -1.07
N ASN A 32 22.01 7.96 0.21
CA ASN A 32 23.40 8.05 0.65
C ASN A 32 24.24 6.89 0.08
N ALA A 33 23.71 5.67 0.14
CA ALA A 33 24.36 4.49 -0.45
C ALA A 33 24.52 4.63 -1.97
N TYR A 34 23.50 5.15 -2.66
CA TYR A 34 23.57 5.39 -4.10
C TYR A 34 24.65 6.43 -4.45
N ASN A 35 24.70 7.56 -3.73
CA ASN A 35 25.72 8.59 -3.96
C ASN A 35 27.13 8.06 -3.69
N TYR A 36 27.29 7.22 -2.67
CA TYR A 36 28.56 6.56 -2.36
C TYR A 36 29.01 5.65 -3.51
N VAL A 37 28.14 4.75 -3.97
CA VAL A 37 28.41 3.84 -5.08
C VAL A 37 28.69 4.61 -6.37
N TRP A 38 27.90 5.65 -6.64
CA TRP A 38 28.07 6.51 -7.80
C TRP A 38 29.47 7.12 -7.80
N ASN A 39 29.85 7.79 -6.72
CA ASN A 39 31.16 8.45 -6.59
C ASN A 39 32.32 7.45 -6.67
N GLN A 40 32.17 6.25 -6.10
CA GLN A 40 33.17 5.19 -6.24
C GLN A 40 33.36 4.76 -7.70
N ASN A 41 32.28 4.60 -8.45
CA ASN A 41 32.36 4.15 -9.83
C ASN A 41 32.96 5.24 -10.73
N THR A 42 32.60 6.51 -10.51
CA THR A 42 33.20 7.66 -11.20
C THR A 42 34.68 7.85 -10.86
N ALA A 43 35.12 7.43 -9.67
CA ALA A 43 36.54 7.49 -9.29
C ALA A 43 37.37 6.36 -9.92
N LYS A 44 36.75 5.21 -10.20
CA LYS A 44 37.43 4.02 -10.77
C LYS A 44 37.59 4.09 -12.29
N SER A 45 36.65 4.73 -12.98
CA SER A 45 36.66 4.89 -14.43
C SER A 45 36.34 6.33 -14.80
N PHE A 46 37.00 6.85 -15.84
CA PHE A 46 36.70 8.17 -16.39
C PHE A 46 35.34 8.22 -17.12
N GLU A 47 34.74 7.06 -17.41
CA GLU A 47 33.43 6.96 -18.03
C GLU A 47 32.28 7.19 -17.04
N VAL A 48 31.17 7.76 -17.53
CA VAL A 48 29.97 7.99 -16.73
C VAL A 48 29.38 6.65 -16.25
N PRO A 49 29.21 6.44 -14.93
CA PRO A 49 28.69 5.19 -14.41
C PRO A 49 27.29 4.88 -14.96
N LYS A 50 27.06 3.62 -15.37
CA LYS A 50 25.72 3.17 -15.75
C LYS A 50 24.84 3.13 -14.50
N LYS A 51 23.69 3.79 -14.59
CA LYS A 51 22.72 3.87 -13.50
C LYS A 51 22.26 2.49 -13.01
N ASP A 52 22.06 1.55 -13.93
CA ASP A 52 21.53 0.22 -13.61
C ASP A 52 22.50 -0.62 -12.77
N GLU A 53 23.80 -0.48 -13.01
CA GLU A 53 24.86 -1.13 -12.24
C GLU A 53 24.95 -0.55 -10.83
N CYS A 54 24.83 0.78 -10.70
CA CYS A 54 24.77 1.46 -9.41
C CYS A 54 23.53 1.04 -8.60
N VAL A 55 22.39 0.85 -9.26
CA VAL A 55 21.16 0.39 -8.58
C VAL A 55 21.26 -1.07 -8.15
N LYS A 56 21.87 -1.94 -8.96
CA LYS A 56 22.10 -3.36 -8.60
C LYS A 56 23.01 -3.50 -7.39
N THR A 57 24.14 -2.79 -7.39
CA THR A 57 25.07 -2.79 -6.26
C THR A 57 24.43 -2.25 -4.98
N VAL A 58 23.67 -1.16 -5.03
CA VAL A 58 22.92 -0.65 -3.86
C VAL A 58 21.86 -1.65 -3.38
N SER A 59 21.17 -2.32 -4.31
CA SER A 59 20.19 -3.37 -4.01
C SER A 59 20.82 -4.53 -3.25
N GLU A 60 22.02 -4.94 -3.64
CA GLU A 60 22.80 -6.00 -2.99
C GLU A 60 23.30 -5.57 -1.61
N ILE A 61 23.89 -4.37 -1.50
CA ILE A 61 24.42 -3.83 -0.23
C ILE A 61 23.33 -3.71 0.85
N LEU A 62 22.17 -3.15 0.48
CA LEU A 62 21.08 -2.88 1.43
C LEU A 62 20.07 -4.03 1.55
N GLY A 63 20.18 -5.09 0.73
CA GLY A 63 19.26 -6.22 0.73
C GLY A 63 17.81 -5.85 0.35
N ILE A 64 17.63 -4.82 -0.48
CA ILE A 64 16.31 -4.34 -0.94
C ILE A 64 16.17 -4.59 -2.44
N SER A 65 14.94 -4.75 -2.94
CA SER A 65 14.73 -4.94 -4.39
C SER A 65 15.14 -3.69 -5.20
N THR A 66 15.77 -3.89 -6.36
CA THR A 66 16.11 -2.83 -7.34
C THR A 66 14.92 -1.90 -7.65
N ARG A 67 13.70 -2.46 -7.77
CA ARG A 67 12.46 -1.68 -7.99
C ARG A 67 12.21 -0.63 -6.89
N SER A 68 12.52 -0.96 -5.64
CA SER A 68 12.38 -0.03 -4.51
C SER A 68 13.41 1.10 -4.59
N VAL A 69 14.65 0.78 -4.98
CA VAL A 69 15.72 1.77 -5.19
C VAL A 69 15.31 2.75 -6.28
N TYR A 70 14.87 2.27 -7.45
CA TYR A 70 14.37 3.15 -8.51
C TYR A 70 13.21 4.02 -8.06
N ARG A 71 12.27 3.46 -7.28
CA ARG A 71 11.13 4.22 -6.77
C ARG A 71 11.57 5.36 -5.86
N ILE A 72 12.53 5.12 -4.97
CA ILE A 72 13.07 6.14 -4.06
C ILE A 72 13.85 7.20 -4.83
N LEU A 73 14.69 6.80 -5.79
CA LEU A 73 15.41 7.75 -6.65
C LEU A 73 14.47 8.60 -7.50
N LYS A 74 13.36 8.01 -7.99
CA LYS A 74 12.32 8.75 -8.71
C LYS A 74 11.62 9.75 -7.79
N GLU A 75 11.26 9.33 -6.58
CA GLU A 75 10.62 10.19 -5.58
C GLU A 75 11.48 11.40 -5.22
N GLN A 76 12.80 11.22 -5.08
CA GLN A 76 13.75 12.31 -4.81
C GLN A 76 13.95 13.25 -6.01
N LYS A 77 13.76 12.78 -7.24
CA LYS A 77 13.80 13.65 -8.43
C LYS A 77 12.53 14.49 -8.57
N GLU A 78 11.38 13.92 -8.23
CA GLU A 78 10.07 14.57 -8.35
C GLU A 78 9.79 15.52 -7.18
N ASN A 79 10.30 15.23 -5.99
CA ASN A 79 10.06 15.99 -4.77
C ASN A 79 11.37 16.56 -4.22
N VAL A 80 11.35 17.83 -3.80
CA VAL A 80 12.50 18.46 -3.13
C VAL A 80 12.83 17.79 -1.79
N GLN A 81 11.84 17.18 -1.14
CA GLN A 81 12.01 16.49 0.15
C GLN A 81 11.41 15.08 0.13
N LEU A 82 12.12 14.14 0.75
CA LEU A 82 11.62 12.79 0.98
C LEU A 82 10.49 12.83 2.00
N THR A 83 9.33 12.29 1.65
CA THR A 83 8.16 12.26 2.55
C THR A 83 7.76 10.83 2.87
N ASN A 84 7.12 10.63 4.02
CA ASN A 84 6.52 9.34 4.33
C ASN A 84 5.30 9.13 3.42
N GLN A 85 5.07 7.88 3.02
CA GLN A 85 3.80 7.57 2.36
C GLN A 85 2.65 7.90 3.29
N LYS A 86 1.71 8.73 2.81
CA LYS A 86 0.49 9.04 3.55
C LYS A 86 -0.24 7.73 3.81
N LYS A 87 -0.45 7.40 5.08
CA LYS A 87 -1.30 6.27 5.43
C LYS A 87 -2.70 6.61 4.91
N SER A 88 -3.20 5.80 3.98
CA SER A 88 -4.63 5.84 3.66
C SER A 88 -5.34 5.49 4.97
N GLY A 89 -6.21 6.39 5.44
CA GLY A 89 -6.97 6.16 6.66
C GLY A 89 -7.83 4.90 6.57
N PRO A 90 -8.51 4.52 7.66
CA PRO A 90 -9.51 3.46 7.62
C PRO A 90 -10.46 3.70 6.43
N LYS A 91 -10.80 2.64 5.70
CA LYS A 91 -11.78 2.74 4.64
C LYS A 91 -13.12 3.13 5.29
N LEU A 92 -13.57 4.36 5.02
CA LEU A 92 -14.90 4.83 5.42
C LEU A 92 -15.96 3.91 4.81
N THR A 93 -16.77 3.31 5.65
CA THR A 93 -17.93 2.52 5.24
C THR A 93 -19.02 3.45 4.69
N PHE A 94 -20.03 2.90 4.01
CA PHE A 94 -21.16 3.70 3.54
C PHE A 94 -21.84 4.45 4.71
N LYS A 95 -21.83 3.83 5.89
CA LYS A 95 -22.42 4.39 7.11
C LYS A 95 -21.66 5.61 7.60
N ASP A 96 -20.33 5.62 7.47
CA ASP A 96 -19.49 6.75 7.87
C ASP A 96 -19.58 7.94 6.90
N LYS A 97 -20.22 7.77 5.74
CA LYS A 97 -20.39 8.81 4.72
C LYS A 97 -21.76 9.49 4.75
N ILE A 98 -22.74 8.87 5.41
CA ILE A 98 -24.13 9.33 5.44
C ILE A 98 -24.40 9.82 6.85
N ASP A 99 -24.98 11.03 6.97
CA ASP A 99 -25.31 11.61 8.27
C ASP A 99 -26.50 10.87 8.92
N ASP A 100 -26.63 10.98 10.24
CA ASP A 100 -27.71 10.35 11.01
C ASP A 100 -29.10 10.82 10.56
N PHE A 101 -29.19 12.08 10.09
CA PHE A 101 -30.41 12.63 9.51
C PHE A 101 -30.82 11.86 8.24
N ASP A 102 -29.89 11.66 7.32
CA ASP A 102 -30.13 10.96 6.06
C ASP A 102 -30.46 9.49 6.32
N PHE A 103 -29.77 8.84 7.26
CA PHE A 103 -30.10 7.49 7.69
C PHE A 103 -31.53 7.39 8.24
N SER A 104 -31.96 8.38 9.01
CA SER A 104 -33.30 8.44 9.58
C SER A 104 -34.36 8.63 8.49
N ALA A 105 -34.08 9.47 7.49
CA ALA A 105 -34.96 9.67 6.34
C ALA A 105 -35.09 8.40 5.48
N ILE A 106 -33.97 7.75 5.16
CA ILE A 106 -33.94 6.47 4.41
C ILE A 106 -34.71 5.41 5.20
N ARG A 107 -34.43 5.26 6.50
CA ARG A 107 -35.12 4.30 7.37
C ARG A 107 -36.63 4.52 7.35
N ARG A 108 -37.07 5.78 7.50
CA ARG A 108 -38.50 6.12 7.47
C ARG A 108 -39.14 5.72 6.14
N LYS A 109 -38.47 5.98 5.01
CA LYS A 109 -38.95 5.58 3.68
C LYS A 109 -39.01 4.07 3.50
N VAL A 110 -37.95 3.35 3.89
CA VAL A 110 -37.91 1.87 3.83
C VAL A 110 -39.02 1.25 4.68
N HIS A 111 -39.24 1.75 5.90
CA HIS A 111 -40.35 1.30 6.75
C HIS A 111 -41.71 1.60 6.11
N GLN A 112 -41.89 2.80 5.57
CA GLN A 112 -43.12 3.17 4.87
C GLN A 112 -43.42 2.21 3.72
N PHE A 113 -42.43 1.90 2.88
CA PHE A 113 -42.58 0.91 1.80
C PHE A 113 -42.95 -0.49 2.31
N PHE A 114 -42.32 -0.93 3.41
CA PHE A 114 -42.59 -2.24 3.99
C PHE A 114 -44.03 -2.39 4.48
N TYR A 115 -44.58 -1.35 5.10
CA TYR A 115 -45.95 -1.36 5.63
C TYR A 115 -47.01 -1.11 4.56
N GLU A 116 -46.76 -0.19 3.61
CA GLU A 116 -47.72 0.15 2.56
C GLU A 116 -47.83 -0.96 1.50
N LYS A 117 -46.87 -1.91 1.42
CA LYS A 117 -46.77 -3.00 0.42
C LYS A 117 -46.90 -2.57 -1.04
N ASP A 118 -46.85 -1.27 -1.29
CA ASP A 118 -47.01 -0.65 -2.59
C ASP A 118 -45.70 0.04 -2.96
N PRO A 119 -45.01 -0.38 -4.03
CA PRO A 119 -43.78 0.26 -4.44
C PRO A 119 -44.11 1.65 -5.02
N LYS A 120 -44.03 2.70 -4.21
CA LYS A 120 -44.09 4.09 -4.73
C LYS A 120 -42.92 4.29 -5.68
N THR A 121 -43.21 4.27 -6.98
CA THR A 121 -42.28 4.57 -8.04
C THR A 121 -41.90 6.05 -7.98
N ILE A 122 -40.63 6.34 -8.25
CA ILE A 122 -40.18 7.71 -8.46
C ILE A 122 -40.90 8.19 -9.73
N ALA A 123 -41.80 9.16 -9.60
CA ALA A 123 -42.40 9.79 -10.78
C ALA A 123 -41.28 10.38 -11.64
N LYS A 124 -41.32 10.08 -12.93
CA LYS A 124 -40.34 10.54 -13.93
C LYS A 124 -40.29 12.06 -14.02
#